data_AF-A0AAW6BGD4-F1
#
_entry.id   AF-A0AAW6BGD4-F1
#
_cell.length_a   1.000
_cell.length_b   1.000
_cell.length_c   1.000
_cell.angle_alpha   90.00
_cell.angle_beta   90.00
_cell.angle_gamma   90.00
#
_symmetry.space_group_name_H-M   'P 1'
#
loop_
_entity.id
_entity.type
_entity.pdbx_description
1 polymer ?
#
loop_
_entity_poly.entity_id
_entity_poly.type
_entity_poly.pdbx_seq_one_letter_code
_entity_poly.pdbx_strand_id
1 'polypeptide(L)'
;MNALNQDRDLLKRIEAYSLEDEGYWSFKGRSKRHHCHGLIQYPAMMVPEMQGELIDAVLAGDRNVRRVFDPFVGSGTTLGETMCRGLDFLGIDINPLAILACEVKSGPLYIKKLMQKAELLLNAVKRDESTQIAVQFDGIDKWFIHNAQVELSAVYRAIQEEPSKWARKIFWLSLSSTVRAVCNSRSSTYKLHIKPEEDIEKTPSAIEEFEKKLKKNIKNIAAQKKILDEKKMLKTAKSISNIVIKNADSASKIRGSLKCDLLVSSPPYGDNQTTVTYGQFSYLPLMWIDLDDIDNLTQEGLLAHKNGIDSKSLGGTKKGADIKYGKIKNRSISLVRCVEEIKAVNSENIKKLISFVYDLDKALSNSLKFLRENAYMIWTLGNRRISDIEVPLDKILRELLESRGCHFVHKLERDIPTKRMAIRNKIASTMGKESILIMRR
;
A
#
# COMPACT_ATOMS: atom_id res chain seq x y z
N MET A 1 20.12 -21.17 19.32
CA MET A 1 20.83 -19.90 19.57
C MET A 1 19.96 -19.09 20.50
N ASN A 2 20.48 -18.50 21.59
CA ASN A 2 19.69 -17.65 22.47
C ASN A 2 19.16 -16.43 21.67
N ALA A 3 17.89 -16.04 21.86
CA ALA A 3 17.26 -14.94 21.12
C ALA A 3 18.05 -13.62 21.23
N LEU A 4 18.69 -13.36 22.37
CA LEU A 4 19.56 -12.20 22.58
C LEU A 4 20.81 -12.21 21.67
N ASN A 5 21.34 -13.39 21.34
CA ASN A 5 22.46 -13.50 20.41
C ASN A 5 22.01 -13.26 18.97
N GLN A 6 20.82 -13.75 18.59
CA GLN A 6 20.23 -13.47 17.28
C GLN A 6 19.97 -11.97 17.10
N ASP A 7 19.44 -11.30 18.12
CA ASP A 7 19.23 -9.85 18.12
C ASP A 7 20.55 -9.11 17.91
N ARG A 8 21.61 -9.49 18.64
CA ARG A 8 22.96 -8.89 18.49
C ARG A 8 23.55 -9.10 17.10
N ASP A 9 23.39 -10.29 16.53
CA ASP A 9 23.93 -10.59 15.21
C ASP A 9 23.17 -9.86 14.10
N LEU A 10 21.85 -9.72 14.23
CA LEU A 10 21.03 -8.88 13.35
C LEU A 10 21.48 -7.42 13.42
N LEU A 11 21.64 -6.89 14.63
CA LEU A 11 22.12 -5.51 14.86
C LEU A 11 23.46 -5.26 14.20
N LYS A 12 24.45 -6.14 14.41
CA LYS A 12 25.77 -6.02 13.77
C LYS A 12 25.69 -5.95 12.25
N ARG A 13 24.80 -6.73 11.62
CA ARG A 13 24.61 -6.71 10.16
C ARG A 13 23.98 -5.40 9.70
N ILE A 14 22.97 -4.91 10.41
CA ILE A 14 22.28 -3.66 10.10
C ILE A 14 23.23 -2.46 10.26
N GLU A 15 23.95 -2.42 11.38
CA GLU A 15 24.94 -1.37 11.66
C GLU A 15 26.09 -1.40 10.66
N ALA A 16 26.51 -2.59 10.20
CA ALA A 16 27.55 -2.73 9.18
C ALA A 16 27.22 -1.99 7.88
N TYR A 17 25.95 -1.93 7.48
CA TYR A 17 25.55 -1.16 6.29
C TYR A 17 25.73 0.35 6.45
N SER A 18 25.74 0.86 7.69
CA SER A 18 25.86 2.29 7.99
C SER A 18 27.27 2.71 8.42
N LEU A 19 28.24 1.78 8.51
CA LEU A 19 29.61 2.09 8.92
C LEU A 19 30.33 3.05 7.96
N GLU A 20 30.06 2.94 6.66
CA GLU A 20 30.73 3.74 5.61
C GLU A 20 29.88 4.93 5.13
N ASP A 21 28.58 4.94 5.44
CA ASP A 21 27.63 5.98 5.01
C ASP A 21 26.50 6.12 6.05
N GLU A 22 26.55 7.18 6.87
CA GLU A 22 25.48 7.52 7.81
C GLU A 22 24.13 7.75 7.10
N GLY A 23 24.18 8.17 5.82
CA GLY A 23 23.03 8.35 4.95
C GLY A 23 22.59 7.08 4.23
N TYR A 24 23.15 5.91 4.53
CA TYR A 24 22.92 4.67 3.78
C TYR A 24 21.43 4.34 3.65
N TRP A 25 20.69 4.42 4.76
CA TRP A 25 19.28 4.11 4.79
C TRP A 25 18.38 5.17 4.13
N SER A 26 18.94 6.32 3.68
CA SER A 26 18.17 7.34 2.95
C SER A 26 17.82 6.92 1.50
N PHE A 27 18.57 5.96 0.93
CA PHE A 27 18.46 5.53 -0.47
C PHE A 27 18.45 6.68 -1.50
N LYS A 28 19.06 7.82 -1.16
CA LYS A 28 19.17 8.98 -2.05
C LYS A 28 19.89 8.57 -3.34
N GLY A 29 19.23 8.72 -4.48
CA GLY A 29 19.75 8.30 -5.79
C GLY A 29 19.76 6.79 -6.06
N ARG A 30 19.48 5.95 -5.04
CA ARG A 30 19.45 4.48 -5.14
C ARG A 30 18.04 3.89 -5.21
N SER A 31 17.01 4.62 -4.76
CA SER A 31 15.62 4.18 -4.85
C SER A 31 15.07 4.36 -6.27
N LYS A 32 14.82 3.27 -7.00
CA LYS A 32 14.11 3.34 -8.29
C LYS A 32 12.93 2.37 -8.35
N ARG A 33 11.77 2.89 -8.72
CA ARG A 33 10.57 2.06 -8.94
C ARG A 33 10.64 1.40 -10.31
N HIS A 34 11.21 0.20 -10.35
CA HIS A 34 11.28 -0.65 -11.55
C HIS A 34 10.43 -1.91 -11.40
N HIS A 35 10.26 -2.65 -12.50
CA HIS A 35 9.58 -3.96 -12.55
C HIS A 35 8.22 -3.94 -11.82
N CYS A 36 7.95 -4.90 -10.93
CA CYS A 36 6.72 -4.98 -10.14
C CYS A 36 6.44 -3.68 -9.34
N HIS A 37 7.47 -3.01 -8.81
CA HIS A 37 7.29 -1.77 -8.04
C HIS A 37 6.91 -0.56 -8.89
N GLY A 38 6.98 -0.70 -10.22
CA GLY A 38 6.60 0.31 -11.21
C GLY A 38 5.20 0.14 -11.83
N LEU A 39 4.42 -0.88 -11.43
CA LEU A 39 3.12 -1.21 -12.05
C LEU A 39 2.00 -0.21 -11.73
N ILE A 40 2.03 0.40 -10.54
CA ILE A 40 1.06 1.40 -10.11
C ILE A 40 1.76 2.45 -9.24
N GLN A 41 1.37 3.71 -9.39
CA GLN A 41 1.83 4.77 -8.51
C GLN A 41 0.93 4.88 -7.27
N TYR A 42 1.02 3.91 -6.37
CA TYR A 42 0.23 3.90 -5.15
C TYR A 42 0.73 4.94 -4.13
N PRO A 43 -0.15 5.49 -3.28
CA PRO A 43 0.25 6.47 -2.27
C PRO A 43 1.20 5.88 -1.22
N ALA A 44 2.16 6.68 -0.76
CA ALA A 44 3.03 6.41 0.40
C ALA A 44 3.66 5.00 0.47
N MET A 45 4.14 4.48 -0.67
CA MET A 45 4.85 3.19 -0.73
C MET A 45 6.20 3.23 0.00
N MET A 46 6.53 2.14 0.69
CA MET A 46 7.87 1.90 1.25
C MET A 46 8.94 1.81 0.14
N VAL A 47 10.19 2.13 0.49
CA VAL A 47 11.35 1.97 -0.40
C VAL A 47 11.66 0.48 -0.56
N PRO A 48 11.51 -0.11 -1.75
CA PRO A 48 11.63 -1.56 -1.92
C PRO A 48 13.00 -2.12 -1.56
N GLU A 49 14.06 -1.50 -2.05
CA GLU A 49 15.44 -1.96 -1.84
C GLU A 49 15.79 -2.01 -0.35
N MET A 50 15.33 -1.02 0.43
CA MET A 50 15.45 -1.01 1.88
C MET A 50 14.73 -2.19 2.54
N GLN A 51 13.49 -2.47 2.14
CA GLN A 51 12.76 -3.62 2.69
C GLN A 51 13.48 -4.92 2.34
N GLY A 52 14.03 -5.01 1.13
CA GLY A 52 14.82 -6.15 0.69
C GLY A 52 16.05 -6.40 1.56
N GLU A 53 16.87 -5.37 1.78
CA GLU A 53 18.09 -5.48 2.60
C GLU A 53 17.78 -5.85 4.06
N LEU A 54 16.69 -5.31 4.62
CA LEU A 54 16.22 -5.65 5.95
C LEU A 54 15.73 -7.11 6.04
N ILE A 55 15.05 -7.62 5.01
CA ILE A 55 14.69 -9.03 4.92
C ILE A 55 15.96 -9.88 4.85
N ASP A 56 16.94 -9.53 4.01
CA ASP A 56 18.20 -10.27 3.86
C ASP A 56 18.99 -10.35 5.18
N ALA A 57 19.03 -9.25 5.95
CA ALA A 57 19.67 -9.21 7.26
C ALA A 57 19.04 -10.23 8.23
N VAL A 58 17.70 -10.35 8.23
CA VAL A 58 16.99 -11.36 9.04
C VAL A 58 17.27 -12.77 8.54
N LEU A 59 17.18 -13.02 7.22
CA LEU A 59 17.43 -14.35 6.63
C LEU A 59 18.84 -14.87 6.92
N ALA A 60 19.82 -13.96 7.01
CA ALA A 60 21.19 -14.33 7.32
C ALA A 60 21.39 -14.80 8.77
N GLY A 61 20.54 -14.34 9.71
CA GLY A 61 20.51 -14.78 11.11
C GLY A 61 19.54 -15.93 11.38
N ASP A 62 18.50 -16.09 10.56
CA ASP A 62 17.50 -17.14 10.69
C ASP A 62 17.12 -17.75 9.32
N ARG A 63 17.73 -18.89 9.01
CA ARG A 63 17.49 -19.64 7.76
C ARG A 63 16.14 -20.37 7.73
N ASN A 64 15.39 -20.39 8.84
CA ASN A 64 14.08 -21.03 8.91
C ASN A 64 12.93 -20.10 8.50
N VAL A 65 13.21 -18.83 8.21
CA VAL A 65 12.21 -17.92 7.67
C VAL A 65 11.76 -18.42 6.30
N ARG A 66 10.48 -18.79 6.20
CA ARG A 66 9.84 -19.24 4.96
C ARG A 66 8.71 -18.33 4.52
N ARG A 67 7.99 -17.71 5.46
CA ARG A 67 6.80 -16.90 5.15
C ARG A 67 6.86 -15.50 5.76
N VAL A 68 6.66 -14.50 4.91
CA VAL A 68 6.57 -13.08 5.31
C VAL A 68 5.11 -12.64 5.36
N PHE A 69 4.78 -11.84 6.37
CA PHE A 69 3.44 -11.29 6.58
C PHE A 69 3.43 -9.76 6.48
N ASP A 70 2.45 -9.22 5.77
CA ASP A 70 2.16 -7.78 5.71
C ASP A 70 0.67 -7.53 5.99
N PRO A 71 0.29 -7.01 7.18
CA PRO A 71 -1.09 -6.70 7.51
C PRO A 71 -1.64 -5.45 6.82
N PHE A 72 -0.83 -4.71 6.07
CA PHE A 72 -1.19 -3.47 5.38
C PHE A 72 -0.52 -3.42 4.01
N VAL A 73 -0.77 -4.44 3.18
CA VAL A 73 0.07 -4.74 2.01
C VAL A 73 0.14 -3.61 0.99
N GLY A 74 -0.91 -2.77 0.90
CA GLY A 74 -1.01 -1.71 -0.09
C GLY A 74 -0.75 -2.27 -1.49
N SER A 75 0.02 -1.55 -2.30
CA SER A 75 0.38 -2.05 -3.64
C SER A 75 1.35 -3.24 -3.65
N GLY A 76 1.80 -3.77 -2.51
CA GLY A 76 2.63 -4.97 -2.43
C GLY A 76 4.13 -4.73 -2.65
N THR A 77 4.73 -3.75 -1.96
CA THR A 77 6.20 -3.60 -1.92
C THR A 77 6.83 -4.83 -1.27
N THR A 78 6.36 -5.20 -0.07
CA THR A 78 6.84 -6.37 0.67
C THR A 78 6.65 -7.66 -0.14
N LEU A 79 5.51 -7.81 -0.80
CA LEU A 79 5.24 -8.94 -1.70
C LEU A 79 6.33 -9.07 -2.78
N GLY A 80 6.64 -7.99 -3.49
CA GLY A 80 7.65 -8.01 -4.55
C GLY A 80 9.03 -8.42 -4.04
N GLU A 81 9.45 -7.88 -2.89
CA GLU A 81 10.74 -8.21 -2.26
C GLU A 81 10.79 -9.66 -1.76
N THR A 82 9.68 -10.17 -1.26
CA THR A 82 9.52 -11.55 -0.79
C THR A 82 9.60 -12.53 -1.96
N MET A 83 8.95 -12.22 -3.08
CA MET A 83 9.01 -13.02 -4.32
C MET A 83 10.44 -13.12 -4.88
N CYS A 84 11.21 -12.04 -4.84
CA CYS A 84 12.60 -12.02 -5.26
C CYS A 84 13.50 -12.94 -4.42
N ARG A 85 13.03 -13.39 -3.25
CA ARG A 85 13.74 -14.26 -2.31
C ARG A 85 13.15 -15.67 -2.21
N GLY A 86 12.09 -15.96 -2.98
CA GLY A 86 11.44 -17.27 -2.97
C GLY A 86 10.72 -17.61 -1.67
N LEU A 87 10.36 -16.58 -0.90
CA LEU A 87 9.64 -16.72 0.35
C LEU A 87 8.13 -16.74 0.09
N ASP A 88 7.38 -17.49 0.89
CA ASP A 88 5.93 -17.42 0.91
C ASP A 88 5.46 -16.07 1.45
N PHE A 89 4.26 -15.65 1.06
CA PHE A 89 3.73 -14.35 1.44
C PHE A 89 2.27 -14.43 1.88
N LEU A 90 1.94 -13.73 2.97
CA LEU A 90 0.58 -13.42 3.37
C LEU A 90 0.41 -11.90 3.41
N GLY A 91 -0.51 -11.37 2.61
CA GLY A 91 -0.85 -9.94 2.58
C GLY A 91 -2.31 -9.70 2.91
N ILE A 92 -2.59 -8.63 3.66
CA ILE A 92 -3.95 -8.21 3.99
C ILE A 92 -4.09 -6.73 3.69
N ASP A 93 -5.16 -6.36 2.99
CA ASP A 93 -5.56 -4.96 2.82
C ASP A 93 -7.07 -4.87 2.66
N ILE A 94 -7.66 -3.75 3.09
CA ILE A 94 -9.09 -3.50 2.90
C ILE A 94 -9.40 -2.93 1.52
N ASN A 95 -8.42 -2.32 0.86
CA ASN A 95 -8.61 -1.62 -0.41
C ASN A 95 -8.57 -2.59 -1.61
N PRO A 96 -9.65 -2.73 -2.40
CA PRO A 96 -9.69 -3.63 -3.56
C PRO A 96 -8.61 -3.32 -4.60
N LEU A 97 -8.24 -2.05 -4.80
CA LEU A 97 -7.20 -1.69 -5.78
C LEU A 97 -5.81 -2.16 -5.33
N ALA A 98 -5.55 -2.19 -4.02
CA ALA A 98 -4.33 -2.75 -3.46
C ALA A 98 -4.26 -4.27 -3.70
N ILE A 99 -5.39 -4.96 -3.53
CA ILE A 99 -5.52 -6.41 -3.79
C ILE A 99 -5.26 -6.70 -5.26
N LEU A 100 -5.92 -6.00 -6.19
CA LEU A 100 -5.69 -6.14 -7.63
C LEU A 100 -4.21 -5.92 -8.00
N ALA A 101 -3.57 -4.89 -7.44
CA ALA A 101 -2.16 -4.63 -7.68
C ALA A 101 -1.27 -5.80 -7.21
N CYS A 102 -1.56 -6.37 -6.04
CA CYS A 102 -0.83 -7.54 -5.51
C CYS A 102 -1.06 -8.79 -6.37
N GLU A 103 -2.28 -9.02 -6.85
CA GLU A 103 -2.58 -10.16 -7.73
C GLU A 103 -1.82 -10.06 -9.05
N VAL A 104 -1.83 -8.88 -9.68
CA VAL A 104 -1.06 -8.65 -10.92
C VAL A 104 0.44 -8.84 -10.68
N LYS A 105 0.97 -8.35 -9.56
CA LYS A 105 2.38 -8.57 -9.17
C LYS A 105 2.72 -10.05 -8.99
N SER A 106 1.78 -10.84 -8.49
CA SER A 106 1.96 -12.27 -8.20
C SER A 106 1.99 -13.13 -9.46
N GLY A 107 1.44 -12.62 -10.57
CA GLY A 107 1.37 -13.31 -11.86
C GLY A 107 0.05 -14.05 -12.07
N PRO A 108 -0.04 -14.92 -13.11
CA PRO A 108 1.06 -15.48 -13.90
C PRO A 108 1.73 -14.50 -14.88
N LEU A 109 3.02 -14.72 -15.19
CA LEU A 109 3.85 -13.84 -16.02
C LEU A 109 3.97 -14.33 -17.48
N TYR A 110 2.84 -14.54 -18.17
CA TYR A 110 2.80 -15.06 -19.55
C TYR A 110 3.11 -13.98 -20.62
N ILE A 111 4.33 -13.46 -20.66
CA ILE A 111 4.69 -12.27 -21.46
C ILE A 111 4.28 -12.37 -22.94
N LYS A 112 4.60 -13.46 -23.63
CA LYS A 112 4.25 -13.64 -25.05
C LYS A 112 2.74 -13.59 -25.28
N LYS A 113 1.96 -14.27 -24.43
CA LYS A 113 0.49 -14.27 -24.52
C LYS A 113 -0.11 -12.94 -24.11
N LEU A 114 0.48 -12.25 -23.13
CA LEU A 114 0.05 -10.92 -22.72
C LEU A 114 0.20 -9.91 -23.85
N MET A 115 1.32 -9.94 -24.59
CA MET A 115 1.52 -9.05 -25.75
C MET A 115 0.47 -9.29 -26.84
N GLN A 116 0.19 -10.56 -27.19
CA GLN A 116 -0.85 -10.92 -28.16
C GLN A 116 -2.22 -10.40 -27.73
N LYS A 117 -2.59 -10.62 -26.46
CA LYS A 117 -3.88 -10.15 -25.91
C LYS A 117 -3.98 -8.64 -25.85
N ALA A 118 -2.89 -7.95 -25.50
CA ALA A 118 -2.85 -6.49 -25.49
C ALA A 118 -3.04 -5.90 -26.90
N GLU A 119 -2.46 -6.51 -27.93
CA GLU A 119 -2.67 -6.09 -29.32
C GLU A 119 -4.13 -6.26 -29.75
N LEU A 120 -4.73 -7.43 -29.48
CA LEU A 120 -6.14 -7.68 -29.77
C LEU A 120 -7.05 -6.67 -29.06
N LEU A 121 -6.77 -6.41 -27.78
CA LEU A 121 -7.52 -5.45 -26.98
C LEU A 121 -7.42 -4.03 -27.55
N LEU A 122 -6.20 -3.55 -27.86
CA LEU A 122 -6.02 -2.21 -28.43
C LEU A 122 -6.70 -2.07 -29.79
N ASN A 123 -6.73 -3.14 -30.60
CA ASN A 123 -7.46 -3.16 -31.87
C ASN A 123 -8.97 -3.18 -31.67
N ALA A 124 -9.49 -3.79 -30.60
CA ALA A 124 -10.91 -3.71 -30.24
C ALA A 124 -11.29 -2.30 -29.80
N VAL A 125 -10.50 -1.68 -28.90
CA VAL A 125 -10.69 -0.29 -28.46
C VAL A 125 -10.72 0.69 -29.64
N LYS A 126 -9.83 0.54 -30.61
CA LYS A 126 -9.78 1.41 -31.80
C LYS A 126 -10.97 1.24 -32.76
N ARG A 127 -11.64 0.09 -32.73
CA ARG A 127 -12.80 -0.22 -33.58
C ARG A 127 -14.13 0.07 -32.88
N ASP A 128 -14.11 0.43 -31.60
CA ASP A 128 -15.29 0.76 -30.84
C ASP A 128 -15.75 2.19 -31.20
N GLU A 129 -16.85 2.27 -31.93
CA GLU A 129 -17.49 3.53 -32.33
C GLU A 129 -18.65 3.92 -31.40
N SER A 130 -18.89 3.15 -30.31
CA SER A 130 -20.02 3.35 -29.43
C SER A 130 -19.78 4.52 -28.47
N THR A 131 -20.74 5.45 -28.46
CA THR A 131 -20.80 6.57 -27.51
C THR A 131 -21.48 6.20 -26.19
N GLN A 132 -21.94 4.96 -26.04
CA GLN A 132 -22.59 4.51 -24.82
C GLN A 132 -21.59 4.49 -23.65
N ILE A 133 -21.99 5.06 -22.52
CA ILE A 133 -21.19 5.01 -21.29
C ILE A 133 -21.37 3.66 -20.61
N ALA A 134 -20.28 2.92 -20.39
CA ALA A 134 -20.32 1.52 -19.95
C ALA A 134 -20.55 1.34 -18.44
N VAL A 135 -20.32 2.39 -17.65
CA VAL A 135 -20.48 2.36 -16.19
C VAL A 135 -21.39 3.51 -15.73
N GLN A 136 -22.08 3.32 -14.60
CA GLN A 136 -22.92 4.35 -14.02
C GLN A 136 -22.63 4.49 -12.52
N PHE A 137 -22.37 5.72 -12.08
CA PHE A 137 -22.22 6.05 -10.67
C PHE A 137 -22.42 7.54 -10.39
N ASP A 138 -22.72 7.85 -9.13
CA ASP A 138 -22.98 9.20 -8.67
C ASP A 138 -21.79 10.14 -8.94
N GLY A 139 -22.07 11.20 -9.72
CA GLY A 139 -21.11 12.23 -10.05
C GLY A 139 -20.13 11.87 -11.16
N ILE A 140 -20.43 10.91 -12.04
CA ILE A 140 -19.60 10.61 -13.21
C ILE A 140 -19.29 11.87 -14.05
N ASP A 141 -20.29 12.71 -14.35
CA ASP A 141 -20.11 13.96 -15.11
C ASP A 141 -19.29 15.02 -14.38
N LYS A 142 -19.31 14.99 -13.05
CA LYS A 142 -18.45 15.83 -12.23
C LYS A 142 -16.98 15.40 -12.36
N TRP A 143 -16.73 14.10 -12.40
CA TRP A 143 -15.38 13.54 -12.34
C TRP A 143 -14.75 13.29 -13.71
N PHE A 144 -15.53 13.30 -14.79
CA PHE A 144 -15.04 13.03 -16.14
C PHE A 144 -15.79 13.87 -17.17
N ILE A 145 -15.05 14.52 -18.06
CA ILE A 145 -15.63 15.10 -19.28
C ILE A 145 -16.21 13.99 -20.16
N HIS A 146 -17.25 14.31 -20.94
CA HIS A 146 -17.97 13.33 -21.74
C HIS A 146 -17.05 12.51 -22.67
N ASN A 147 -16.11 13.15 -23.36
CA ASN A 147 -15.17 12.45 -24.24
C ASN A 147 -14.34 11.39 -23.47
N ALA A 148 -13.86 11.72 -22.27
CA ALA A 148 -13.14 10.78 -21.42
C ALA A 148 -14.03 9.62 -20.96
N GLN A 149 -15.32 9.87 -20.71
CA GLN A 149 -16.27 8.79 -20.37
C GLN A 149 -16.46 7.82 -21.54
N VAL A 150 -16.62 8.32 -22.77
CA VAL A 150 -16.77 7.51 -23.98
C VAL A 150 -15.51 6.65 -24.21
N GLU A 151 -14.34 7.28 -24.19
CA GLU A 151 -13.07 6.59 -24.41
C GLU A 151 -12.74 5.55 -23.33
N LEU A 152 -12.99 5.86 -22.05
CA LEU A 152 -12.86 4.88 -20.96
C LEU A 152 -13.84 3.73 -21.12
N SER A 153 -15.04 3.99 -21.66
CA SER A 153 -16.05 2.96 -21.90
C SER A 153 -15.66 2.00 -23.02
N ALA A 154 -15.04 2.50 -24.09
CA ALA A 154 -14.46 1.65 -25.14
C ALA A 154 -13.37 0.72 -24.57
N VAL A 155 -12.48 1.25 -23.73
CA VAL A 155 -11.47 0.44 -23.02
C VAL A 155 -12.14 -0.59 -22.10
N TYR A 156 -13.13 -0.18 -21.31
CA TYR A 156 -13.85 -1.07 -20.39
C TYR A 156 -14.50 -2.25 -21.12
N ARG A 157 -15.24 -2.00 -22.20
CA ARG A 157 -15.89 -3.05 -23.00
C ARG A 157 -14.87 -4.02 -23.60
N ALA A 158 -13.78 -3.50 -24.18
CA ALA A 158 -12.73 -4.35 -24.73
C ALA A 158 -12.03 -5.21 -23.66
N ILE A 159 -11.91 -4.73 -22.41
CA ILE A 159 -11.41 -5.55 -21.31
C ILE A 159 -12.43 -6.62 -20.91
N GLN A 160 -13.72 -6.29 -20.84
CA GLN A 160 -14.80 -7.24 -20.53
C GLN A 160 -14.84 -8.41 -21.52
N GLU A 161 -14.59 -8.15 -22.80
CA GLU A 161 -14.54 -9.18 -23.85
C GLU A 161 -13.33 -10.11 -23.76
N GLU A 162 -12.26 -9.76 -23.04
CA GLU A 162 -11.10 -10.63 -22.89
C GLU A 162 -11.44 -11.85 -22.03
N PRO A 163 -11.41 -13.10 -22.56
CA PRO A 163 -11.87 -14.27 -21.81
C PRO A 163 -11.00 -14.63 -20.59
N SER A 164 -9.72 -14.25 -20.61
CA SER A 164 -8.74 -14.59 -19.60
C SER A 164 -8.71 -13.59 -18.45
N LYS A 165 -9.33 -13.95 -17.33
CA LYS A 165 -9.32 -13.15 -16.07
C LYS A 165 -7.93 -12.65 -15.67
N TRP A 166 -6.88 -13.47 -15.81
CA TRP A 166 -5.50 -13.04 -15.48
C TRP A 166 -5.00 -11.87 -16.35
N ALA A 167 -5.43 -11.81 -17.62
CA ALA A 167 -5.08 -10.73 -18.54
C ALA A 167 -5.93 -9.48 -18.23
N ARG A 168 -7.24 -9.67 -18.00
CA ARG A 168 -8.14 -8.58 -17.58
C ARG A 168 -7.62 -7.85 -16.34
N LYS A 169 -7.16 -8.56 -15.31
CA LYS A 169 -6.51 -7.95 -14.12
C LYS A 169 -5.38 -6.98 -14.48
N ILE A 170 -4.50 -7.35 -15.42
CA ILE A 170 -3.39 -6.49 -15.88
C ILE A 170 -3.93 -5.26 -16.63
N PHE A 171 -4.99 -5.45 -17.42
CA PHE A 171 -5.64 -4.37 -18.15
C PHE A 171 -6.39 -3.42 -17.21
N TRP A 172 -7.12 -3.92 -16.22
CA TRP A 172 -7.75 -3.14 -15.15
C TRP A 172 -6.74 -2.33 -14.35
N LEU A 173 -5.58 -2.91 -14.02
CA LEU A 173 -4.53 -2.16 -13.35
C LEU A 173 -3.98 -1.03 -14.23
N SER A 174 -3.85 -1.26 -15.54
CA SER A 174 -3.47 -0.21 -16.50
C SER A 174 -4.55 0.87 -16.60
N LEU A 175 -5.83 0.49 -16.69
CA LEU A 175 -6.98 1.39 -16.71
C LEU A 175 -7.06 2.23 -15.43
N SER A 176 -6.74 1.67 -14.26
CA SER A 176 -6.73 2.40 -12.99
C SER A 176 -5.81 3.63 -13.03
N SER A 177 -4.67 3.50 -13.71
CA SER A 177 -3.70 4.59 -13.90
C SER A 177 -4.15 5.58 -14.98
N THR A 178 -4.87 5.11 -16.00
CA THR A 178 -5.52 5.96 -17.01
C THR A 178 -6.61 6.82 -16.39
N VAL A 179 -7.53 6.22 -15.62
CA VAL A 179 -8.61 6.91 -14.92
C VAL A 179 -8.06 8.05 -14.06
N ARG A 180 -6.98 7.79 -13.31
CA ARG A 180 -6.29 8.82 -12.52
C ARG A 180 -5.73 9.97 -13.35
N ALA A 181 -5.30 9.72 -14.59
CA ALA A 181 -4.75 10.74 -15.47
C ALA A 181 -5.85 11.61 -16.10
N VAL A 182 -6.97 11.00 -16.50
CA VAL A 182 -8.04 11.68 -17.25
C VAL A 182 -9.20 12.18 -16.40
N CYS A 183 -9.27 11.81 -15.10
CA CYS A 183 -10.31 12.36 -14.23
C CYS A 183 -10.08 13.86 -13.92
N ASN A 184 -11.17 14.54 -13.57
CA ASN A 184 -11.21 15.95 -13.19
C ASN A 184 -10.65 16.20 -11.78
N SER A 185 -10.14 15.18 -11.08
CA SER A 185 -9.52 15.35 -9.77
C SER A 185 -8.05 15.74 -9.87
N ARG A 186 -7.61 16.67 -9.02
CA ARG A 186 -6.21 17.10 -8.92
C ARG A 186 -5.27 15.91 -8.72
N SER A 187 -4.14 15.91 -9.44
CA SER A 187 -3.09 14.89 -9.34
C SER A 187 -2.09 15.16 -8.22
N SER A 188 -2.05 16.39 -7.70
CA SER A 188 -1.13 16.85 -6.65
C SER A 188 -1.52 16.42 -5.23
N THR A 189 -2.72 15.84 -5.07
CA THR A 189 -3.24 15.32 -3.81
C THR A 189 -3.97 14.00 -4.03
N TYR A 190 -4.09 13.21 -2.97
CA TYR A 190 -4.85 11.97 -2.96
C TYR A 190 -6.33 12.18 -2.63
N LYS A 191 -6.68 13.36 -2.11
CA LYS A 191 -8.07 13.76 -1.89
C LYS A 191 -8.74 14.17 -3.19
N LEU A 192 -10.00 13.78 -3.36
CA LEU A 192 -10.77 14.13 -4.55
C LEU A 192 -11.21 15.59 -4.50
N HIS A 193 -10.51 16.43 -5.27
CA HIS A 193 -10.78 17.85 -5.46
C HIS A 193 -10.74 18.17 -6.94
N ILE A 194 -11.73 18.92 -7.42
CA ILE A 194 -11.83 19.31 -8.82
C ILE A 194 -10.63 20.20 -9.22
N LYS A 195 -10.09 19.92 -10.42
CA LYS A 195 -9.09 20.73 -11.12
C LYS A 195 -9.70 22.07 -11.55
N PRO A 196 -8.90 23.13 -11.74
CA PRO A 196 -9.34 24.31 -12.50
C PRO A 196 -9.83 23.92 -13.89
N GLU A 197 -10.75 24.70 -14.45
CA GLU A 197 -11.37 24.44 -15.76
C GLU A 197 -10.33 24.34 -16.89
N GLU A 198 -9.34 25.25 -16.91
CA GLU A 198 -8.22 25.24 -17.85
C GLU A 198 -7.40 23.93 -17.85
N ASP A 199 -7.34 23.23 -16.72
CA ASP A 199 -6.65 21.94 -16.60
C ASP A 199 -7.55 20.77 -17.03
N ILE A 200 -8.87 20.94 -16.95
CA ILE A 200 -9.86 19.96 -17.40
C ILE A 200 -9.94 19.97 -18.93
N GLU A 201 -9.91 21.14 -19.55
CA GLU A 201 -9.89 21.29 -21.02
C GLU A 201 -8.65 20.63 -21.65
N LYS A 202 -7.53 20.55 -20.91
CA LYS A 202 -6.29 19.89 -21.33
C LYS A 202 -6.25 18.39 -21.03
N THR A 203 -7.39 17.78 -20.69
CA THR A 203 -7.46 16.34 -20.41
C THR A 203 -7.03 15.55 -21.65
N PRO A 204 -6.02 14.67 -21.55
CA PRO A 204 -5.55 13.90 -22.69
C PRO A 204 -6.55 12.79 -23.07
N SER A 205 -6.39 12.23 -24.27
CA SER A 205 -7.12 11.01 -24.66
C SER A 205 -6.88 9.89 -23.65
N ALA A 206 -7.98 9.29 -23.18
CA ALA A 206 -7.94 8.11 -22.33
C ALA A 206 -7.45 6.88 -23.08
N ILE A 207 -7.75 6.74 -24.38
CA ILE A 207 -7.23 5.65 -25.21
C ILE A 207 -5.70 5.73 -25.34
N GLU A 208 -5.17 6.91 -25.69
CA GLU A 208 -3.71 7.11 -25.82
C GLU A 208 -2.98 6.88 -24.49
N GLU A 209 -3.52 7.43 -23.39
CA GLU A 209 -2.91 7.26 -22.08
C GLU A 209 -3.01 5.80 -21.61
N PHE A 210 -4.11 5.10 -21.90
CA PHE A 210 -4.24 3.66 -21.65
C PHE A 210 -3.22 2.84 -22.42
N GLU A 211 -3.07 3.05 -23.74
CA GLU A 211 -2.07 2.35 -24.54
C GLU A 211 -0.66 2.55 -23.97
N LYS A 212 -0.32 3.79 -23.61
CA LYS A 212 0.96 4.13 -22.97
C LYS A 212 1.15 3.45 -21.61
N LYS A 213 0.14 3.45 -20.74
CA LYS A 213 0.19 2.77 -19.43
C LYS A 213 0.32 1.26 -19.59
N LEU A 214 -0.45 0.66 -20.49
CA LEU A 214 -0.43 -0.77 -20.75
C LEU A 214 0.93 -1.22 -21.27
N LYS A 215 1.50 -0.54 -22.28
CA LYS A 215 2.85 -0.82 -22.79
C LYS A 215 3.91 -0.71 -21.69
N LYS A 216 3.83 0.31 -20.84
CA LYS A 216 4.72 0.45 -19.68
C LYS A 216 4.58 -0.71 -18.69
N ASN A 217 3.35 -1.12 -18.38
CA ASN A 217 3.09 -2.24 -17.48
C ASN A 217 3.60 -3.56 -18.06
N ILE A 218 3.40 -3.84 -19.35
CA ILE A 218 3.98 -5.01 -20.04
C ILE A 218 5.51 -5.03 -19.90
N LYS A 219 6.18 -3.89 -20.14
CA LYS A 219 7.64 -3.77 -19.97
C LYS A 219 8.07 -4.07 -18.52
N ASN A 220 7.33 -3.56 -17.54
CA ASN A 220 7.60 -3.82 -16.11
C ASN A 220 7.40 -5.28 -15.72
N ILE A 221 6.34 -5.94 -16.21
CA ILE A 221 6.06 -7.36 -15.98
C ILE A 221 7.15 -8.22 -16.64
N ALA A 222 7.60 -7.86 -17.85
CA ALA A 222 8.70 -8.54 -18.53
C ALA A 222 10.03 -8.41 -17.75
N ALA A 223 10.34 -7.21 -17.25
CA ALA A 223 11.50 -6.99 -16.40
C ALA A 223 11.42 -7.80 -15.09
N GLN A 224 10.24 -7.87 -14.47
CA GLN A 224 10.01 -8.71 -13.29
C GLN A 224 10.27 -10.19 -13.59
N LYS A 225 9.71 -10.71 -14.71
CA LYS A 225 9.94 -12.10 -15.11
C LYS A 225 11.42 -12.40 -15.25
N LYS A 226 12.19 -11.53 -15.91
CA LYS A 226 13.64 -11.67 -16.08
C LYS A 226 14.36 -11.80 -14.73
N ILE A 227 14.08 -10.89 -13.78
CA ILE A 227 14.70 -10.91 -12.44
C ILE A 227 14.38 -12.22 -11.71
N LEU A 228 13.11 -12.65 -11.74
CA LEU A 228 12.71 -13.87 -11.05
C LEU A 228 13.27 -15.13 -11.73
N ASP A 229 13.39 -15.17 -13.06
CA ASP A 229 14.05 -16.27 -13.79
C ASP A 229 15.55 -16.34 -13.45
N GLU A 230 16.27 -15.22 -13.45
CA GLU A 230 17.71 -15.14 -13.10
C GLU A 230 17.97 -15.64 -11.68
N LYS A 231 17.06 -15.31 -10.75
CA LYS A 231 17.12 -15.78 -9.37
C LYS A 231 16.58 -17.20 -9.17
N LYS A 232 16.08 -17.88 -10.23
CA LYS A 232 15.45 -19.21 -10.17
C LYS A 232 14.22 -19.27 -9.26
N MET A 233 13.45 -18.17 -9.21
CA MET A 233 12.26 -17.98 -8.37
C MET A 233 10.96 -18.25 -9.12
N LEU A 234 11.02 -18.76 -10.35
CA LEU A 234 9.87 -19.15 -11.16
C LEU A 234 9.86 -20.66 -11.41
N LYS A 235 8.68 -21.27 -11.29
CA LYS A 235 8.34 -22.54 -11.92
C LYS A 235 7.47 -22.21 -13.12
N THR A 236 8.02 -22.39 -14.32
CA THR A 236 7.45 -21.94 -15.61
C THR A 236 7.20 -20.42 -15.67
N ALA A 237 5.98 -19.97 -15.41
CA ALA A 237 5.59 -18.56 -15.41
C ALA A 237 4.94 -18.10 -14.10
N LYS A 238 4.95 -18.95 -13.07
CA LYS A 238 4.44 -18.64 -11.73
C LYS A 238 5.59 -18.62 -10.73
N SER A 239 5.48 -17.77 -9.72
CA SER A 239 6.42 -17.79 -8.60
C SER A 239 6.43 -19.15 -7.91
N ILE A 240 7.60 -19.55 -7.40
CA ILE A 240 7.72 -20.72 -6.53
C ILE A 240 7.10 -20.47 -5.15
N SER A 241 6.94 -19.20 -4.77
CA SER A 241 6.34 -18.77 -3.51
C SER A 241 4.84 -19.06 -3.48
N ASN A 242 4.35 -19.55 -2.34
CA ASN A 242 2.92 -19.56 -2.07
C ASN A 242 2.47 -18.18 -1.60
N ILE A 243 1.67 -17.50 -2.42
CA ILE A 243 1.22 -16.13 -2.18
C ILE A 243 -0.28 -16.15 -1.84
N VAL A 244 -0.61 -15.59 -0.68
CA VAL A 244 -1.99 -15.44 -0.21
C VAL A 244 -2.26 -13.96 0.03
N ILE A 245 -3.20 -13.39 -0.72
CA ILE A 245 -3.66 -12.01 -0.53
C ILE A 245 -5.14 -12.05 -0.10
N LYS A 246 -5.49 -11.31 0.94
CA LYS A 246 -6.86 -11.27 1.47
C LYS A 246 -7.39 -9.85 1.51
N ASN A 247 -8.60 -9.66 0.98
CA ASN A 247 -9.35 -8.44 1.21
C ASN A 247 -10.04 -8.52 2.58
N ALA A 248 -9.52 -7.80 3.57
CA ALA A 248 -10.07 -7.79 4.93
C ALA A 248 -9.64 -6.55 5.71
N ASP A 249 -10.40 -6.20 6.73
CA ASP A 249 -9.99 -5.25 7.77
C ASP A 249 -9.05 -5.93 8.78
N SER A 250 -7.81 -5.45 8.86
CA SER A 250 -6.77 -5.95 9.77
C SER A 250 -7.14 -5.79 11.26
N ALA A 251 -8.00 -4.82 11.61
CA ALA A 251 -8.49 -4.66 12.97
C ALA A 251 -9.62 -5.66 13.33
N SER A 252 -10.23 -6.30 12.34
CA SER A 252 -11.28 -7.30 12.51
C SER A 252 -10.72 -8.72 12.74
N LYS A 253 -11.52 -9.63 13.29
CA LYS A 253 -11.08 -11.00 13.57
C LYS A 253 -10.85 -11.75 12.24
N ILE A 254 -9.59 -11.97 11.88
CA ILE A 254 -9.23 -12.73 10.69
C ILE A 254 -9.05 -14.19 11.06
N ARG A 255 -9.79 -15.09 10.38
CA ARG A 255 -9.63 -16.53 10.56
C ARG A 255 -8.31 -17.00 9.94
N GLY A 256 -7.54 -17.75 10.71
CA GLY A 256 -6.30 -18.38 10.27
C GLY A 256 -5.34 -18.66 11.43
N SER A 257 -4.54 -19.70 11.27
CA SER A 257 -3.47 -20.10 12.21
C SER A 257 -2.10 -20.14 11.54
N LEU A 258 -1.98 -19.61 10.31
CA LEU A 258 -0.69 -19.56 9.60
C LEU A 258 0.32 -18.82 10.47
N LYS A 259 1.34 -19.55 10.94
CA LYS A 259 2.50 -19.01 11.64
C LYS A 259 3.52 -18.55 10.61
N CYS A 260 3.57 -17.25 10.39
CA CYS A 260 4.54 -16.55 9.56
C CYS A 260 5.79 -16.23 10.40
N ASP A 261 6.92 -16.12 9.73
CA ASP A 261 8.25 -16.08 10.36
C ASP A 261 8.81 -14.67 10.51
N LEU A 262 8.32 -13.75 9.68
CA LEU A 262 8.75 -12.36 9.61
C LEU A 262 7.55 -11.47 9.26
N LEU A 263 7.41 -10.34 9.94
CA LEU A 263 6.50 -9.27 9.55
C LEU A 263 7.30 -8.12 8.96
N VAL A 264 6.90 -7.62 7.78
CA VAL A 264 7.45 -6.39 7.21
C VAL A 264 6.28 -5.55 6.70
N SER A 265 6.13 -4.33 7.23
CA SER A 265 4.95 -3.52 6.92
C SER A 265 5.14 -2.04 7.24
N SER A 266 4.21 -1.22 6.73
CA SER A 266 4.01 0.16 7.13
C SER A 266 2.50 0.36 7.38
N PRO A 267 2.07 0.69 8.61
CA PRO A 267 0.67 0.97 8.87
C PRO A 267 0.19 2.20 8.10
N PRO A 268 -1.08 2.26 7.68
CA PRO A 268 -1.61 3.44 7.03
C PRO A 268 -1.58 4.61 8.01
N TYR A 269 -1.29 5.80 7.50
CA TYR A 269 -1.42 7.02 8.28
C TYR A 269 -2.91 7.39 8.32
N GLY A 270 -3.60 7.16 9.44
CA GLY A 270 -5.05 7.40 9.58
C GLY A 270 -5.41 8.51 10.58
N ASP A 271 -4.40 9.22 11.08
CA ASP A 271 -4.43 10.04 12.29
C ASP A 271 -4.75 11.53 12.05
N ASN A 272 -4.44 12.10 10.88
CA ASN A 272 -4.67 13.51 10.55
C ASN A 272 -5.77 13.74 9.48
N GLN A 273 -6.48 14.89 9.55
CA GLN A 273 -7.33 15.40 8.48
C GLN A 273 -6.59 15.57 7.14
N THR A 274 -5.29 15.90 7.13
CA THR A 274 -4.48 16.08 5.90
C THR A 274 -3.86 14.80 5.36
N THR A 275 -4.17 13.65 5.97
CA THR A 275 -3.51 12.41 5.59
C THR A 275 -3.91 11.90 4.20
N VAL A 276 -3.06 11.04 3.66
CA VAL A 276 -3.26 10.26 2.45
C VAL A 276 -4.58 9.47 2.56
N THR A 277 -5.58 9.87 1.79
CA THR A 277 -6.85 9.17 1.66
C THR A 277 -6.73 8.05 0.62
N TYR A 278 -6.28 6.88 1.06
CA TYR A 278 -6.06 5.72 0.19
C TYR A 278 -7.38 5.25 -0.47
N GLY A 279 -8.50 5.35 0.24
CA GLY A 279 -9.82 5.03 -0.28
C GLY A 279 -10.22 5.98 -1.41
N GLN A 280 -10.18 7.29 -1.17
CA GLN A 280 -10.43 8.30 -2.21
C GLN A 280 -9.48 8.19 -3.40
N PHE A 281 -8.20 7.83 -3.19
CA PHE A 281 -7.27 7.60 -4.29
C PHE A 281 -7.78 6.51 -5.24
N SER A 282 -8.39 5.47 -4.68
CA SER A 282 -8.80 4.26 -5.38
C SER A 282 -10.25 4.31 -5.86
N TYR A 283 -11.07 5.20 -5.30
CA TYR A 283 -12.50 5.28 -5.57
C TYR A 283 -12.82 5.40 -7.07
N LEU A 284 -12.34 6.45 -7.75
CA LEU A 284 -12.65 6.64 -9.17
C LEU A 284 -12.13 5.50 -10.05
N PRO A 285 -10.87 5.01 -9.90
CA PRO A 285 -10.44 3.80 -10.59
C PRO A 285 -11.35 2.59 -10.38
N LEU A 286 -11.78 2.33 -9.14
CA LEU A 286 -12.61 1.18 -8.81
C LEU A 286 -14.04 1.29 -9.37
N MET A 287 -14.53 2.49 -9.68
CA MET A 287 -15.80 2.66 -10.41
C MET A 287 -15.72 2.20 -11.87
N TRP A 288 -14.52 2.06 -12.42
CA TRP A 288 -14.25 1.62 -13.80
C TRP A 288 -13.68 0.19 -13.86
N ILE A 289 -13.57 -0.51 -12.73
CA ILE A 289 -13.04 -1.87 -12.66
C ILE A 289 -14.18 -2.79 -12.27
N ASP A 290 -14.31 -3.88 -13.02
CA ASP A 290 -15.19 -4.96 -12.61
C ASP A 290 -14.62 -5.68 -11.38
N LEU A 291 -15.37 -5.64 -10.28
CA LEU A 291 -14.93 -6.19 -9.01
C LEU A 291 -14.94 -7.72 -8.99
N ASP A 292 -15.69 -8.37 -9.89
CA ASP A 292 -15.69 -9.83 -10.01
C ASP A 292 -14.32 -10.36 -10.49
N ASP A 293 -13.53 -9.48 -11.11
CA ASP A 293 -12.17 -9.77 -11.51
C ASP A 293 -11.14 -9.63 -10.39
N ILE A 294 -11.48 -9.10 -9.21
CA ILE A 294 -10.56 -9.03 -8.06
C ILE A 294 -10.88 -10.20 -7.14
N ASP A 295 -9.89 -11.03 -6.81
CA ASP A 295 -10.18 -12.25 -6.05
C ASP A 295 -10.42 -11.94 -4.58
N ASN A 296 -11.25 -12.79 -3.96
CA ASN A 296 -11.46 -12.82 -2.51
C ASN A 296 -11.91 -11.48 -1.90
N LEU A 297 -12.65 -10.65 -2.64
CA LEU A 297 -13.33 -9.49 -2.06
C LEU A 297 -14.40 -9.96 -1.07
N THR A 298 -14.25 -9.59 0.20
CA THR A 298 -15.19 -10.00 1.27
C THR A 298 -15.90 -8.81 1.91
N GLN A 299 -15.51 -7.59 1.55
CA GLN A 299 -15.96 -6.36 2.19
C GLN A 299 -17.00 -5.66 1.32
N GLU A 300 -18.24 -5.61 1.79
CA GLU A 300 -19.34 -4.95 1.07
C GLU A 300 -19.32 -3.42 1.26
N GLY A 301 -20.02 -2.67 0.41
CA GLY A 301 -20.24 -1.22 0.61
C GLY A 301 -18.99 -0.33 0.59
N LEU A 302 -17.84 -0.86 0.17
CA LEU A 302 -16.58 -0.09 0.07
C LEU A 302 -16.68 1.07 -0.93
N LEU A 303 -17.51 0.93 -1.96
CA LEU A 303 -17.72 1.92 -3.01
C LEU A 303 -19.06 2.67 -2.91
N ALA A 304 -19.81 2.51 -1.82
CA ALA A 304 -21.11 3.19 -1.64
C ALA A 304 -21.01 4.73 -1.69
N HIS A 305 -19.82 5.27 -1.43
CA HIS A 305 -19.47 6.68 -1.56
C HIS A 305 -17.95 6.82 -1.57
N LYS A 306 -17.44 7.99 -1.97
CA LYS A 306 -15.99 8.25 -2.11
C LYS A 306 -15.12 8.00 -0.86
N ASN A 307 -15.72 7.97 0.32
CA ASN A 307 -15.04 7.74 1.60
C ASN A 307 -15.25 6.31 2.12
N GLY A 308 -15.91 5.40 1.39
CA GLY A 308 -16.32 4.10 1.91
C GLY A 308 -15.17 3.26 2.44
N ILE A 309 -14.12 3.11 1.64
CA ILE A 309 -12.88 2.44 2.05
C ILE A 309 -12.23 3.15 3.25
N ASP A 310 -12.11 4.49 3.22
CA ASP A 310 -11.46 5.24 4.30
C ASP A 310 -12.24 5.14 5.64
N SER A 311 -13.58 5.13 5.58
CA SER A 311 -14.46 4.99 6.75
C SER A 311 -14.39 3.61 7.39
N LYS A 312 -14.06 2.57 6.61
CA LYS A 312 -13.84 1.20 7.10
C LYS A 312 -12.37 0.90 7.46
N SER A 313 -11.45 1.76 7.05
CA SER A 313 -10.02 1.65 7.37
C SER A 313 -9.75 2.08 8.82
N LEU A 314 -8.51 1.87 9.29
CA LEU A 314 -8.09 2.23 10.65
C LEU A 314 -8.41 3.70 10.97
N GLY A 315 -9.13 3.93 12.07
CA GLY A 315 -9.51 5.28 12.50
C GLY A 315 -10.65 5.93 11.69
N GLY A 316 -11.30 5.18 10.78
CA GLY A 316 -12.38 5.67 9.94
C GLY A 316 -13.64 6.11 10.71
N THR A 317 -13.86 5.56 11.92
CA THR A 317 -14.96 5.97 12.81
C THR A 317 -14.46 6.65 14.08
N LYS A 318 -14.88 7.91 14.26
CA LYS A 318 -14.62 8.71 15.47
C LYS A 318 -15.57 8.38 16.64
N LYS A 319 -16.58 7.54 16.40
CA LYS A 319 -17.62 7.23 17.40
C LYS A 319 -17.00 6.54 18.61
N GLY A 320 -17.36 7.00 19.80
CA GLY A 320 -16.92 6.43 21.07
C GLY A 320 -15.41 6.62 21.33
N ALA A 321 -14.80 7.69 20.81
CA ALA A 321 -13.38 7.97 21.01
C ALA A 321 -12.97 7.92 22.50
N ASP A 322 -13.76 8.49 23.41
CA ASP A 322 -13.41 8.49 24.84
C ASP A 322 -13.37 7.06 25.44
N ILE A 323 -14.33 6.21 25.04
CA ILE A 323 -14.36 4.79 25.42
C ILE A 323 -13.15 4.06 24.83
N LYS A 324 -12.81 4.33 23.56
CA LYS A 324 -11.63 3.76 22.91
C LYS A 324 -10.36 4.16 23.65
N TYR A 325 -10.22 5.44 23.99
CA TYR A 325 -9.07 5.97 24.73
C TYR A 325 -8.90 5.29 26.09
N GLY A 326 -9.99 5.14 26.85
CA GLY A 326 -9.98 4.43 28.13
C GLY A 326 -9.41 3.02 28.05
N LYS A 327 -9.56 2.33 26.91
CA LYS A 327 -9.05 0.96 26.68
C LYS A 327 -7.56 0.88 26.33
N ILE A 328 -6.99 1.95 25.76
CA ILE A 328 -5.61 1.93 25.24
C ILE A 328 -4.65 2.87 25.96
N LYS A 329 -5.14 3.86 26.72
CA LYS A 329 -4.29 4.87 27.38
C LYS A 329 -3.23 4.26 28.29
N ASN A 330 -3.54 3.15 28.98
CA ASN A 330 -2.61 2.47 29.89
C ASN A 330 -1.53 1.64 29.16
N ARG A 331 -1.61 1.54 27.82
CA ARG A 331 -0.65 0.78 27.01
C ARG A 331 0.41 1.67 26.35
N SER A 332 0.21 2.98 26.34
CA SER A 332 1.14 3.91 25.71
C SER A 332 1.16 5.26 26.43
N ILE A 333 2.26 5.53 27.14
CA ILE A 333 2.51 6.82 27.76
C ILE A 333 2.75 7.91 26.71
N SER A 334 3.36 7.55 25.57
CA SER A 334 3.56 8.47 24.44
C SER A 334 2.23 8.93 23.84
N LEU A 335 1.23 8.04 23.76
CA LEU A 335 -0.13 8.40 23.34
C LEU A 335 -0.76 9.38 24.33
N VAL A 336 -0.67 9.11 25.63
CA VAL A 336 -1.27 9.96 26.67
C VAL A 336 -0.71 11.39 26.59
N ARG A 337 0.62 11.53 26.58
CA ARG A 337 1.29 12.83 26.44
C ARG A 337 0.88 13.56 25.17
N CYS A 338 0.89 12.86 24.03
CA CYS A 338 0.50 13.45 22.75
C CYS A 338 -0.97 13.90 22.74
N VAL A 339 -1.88 13.14 23.35
CA VAL A 339 -3.30 13.53 23.50
C VAL A 339 -3.44 14.77 24.37
N GLU A 340 -2.70 14.87 25.48
CA GLU A 340 -2.71 16.05 26.35
C GLU A 340 -2.22 17.31 25.63
N GLU A 341 -1.10 17.22 24.93
CA GLU A 341 -0.54 18.31 24.12
C GLU A 341 -1.53 18.76 23.03
N ILE A 342 -2.09 17.82 22.25
CA ILE A 342 -3.04 18.16 21.18
C ILE A 342 -4.33 18.73 21.78
N LYS A 343 -4.81 18.21 22.90
CA LYS A 343 -6.03 18.69 23.55
C LYS A 343 -5.88 20.13 24.04
N ALA A 344 -4.69 20.55 24.46
CA ALA A 344 -4.39 21.93 24.85
C ALA A 344 -4.49 22.91 23.66
N VAL A 345 -4.24 22.46 22.43
CA VAL A 345 -4.31 23.29 21.22
C VAL A 345 -5.67 23.17 20.52
N ASN A 346 -6.16 21.94 20.30
CA ASN A 346 -7.42 21.66 19.63
C ASN A 346 -7.99 20.28 20.05
N SER A 347 -9.00 20.32 20.92
CA SER A 347 -9.65 19.14 21.49
C SER A 347 -10.48 18.31 20.50
N GLU A 348 -10.87 18.83 19.34
CA GLU A 348 -11.63 18.04 18.36
C GLU A 348 -10.73 17.09 17.55
N ASN A 349 -9.46 17.45 17.40
CA ASN A 349 -8.50 16.67 16.61
C ASN A 349 -8.07 15.36 17.30
N ILE A 350 -8.19 15.24 18.63
CA ILE A 350 -7.80 14.01 19.35
C ILE A 350 -8.69 12.81 19.03
N LYS A 351 -9.97 13.02 18.67
CA LYS A 351 -10.92 11.92 18.41
C LYS A 351 -10.43 11.02 17.26
N LYS A 352 -9.78 11.62 16.25
CA LYS A 352 -9.23 10.90 15.10
C LYS A 352 -7.97 10.12 15.48
N LEU A 353 -7.02 10.76 16.18
CA LEU A 353 -5.82 10.10 16.70
C LEU A 353 -6.17 8.88 17.56
N ILE A 354 -7.03 9.08 18.56
CA ILE A 354 -7.47 8.02 19.48
C ILE A 354 -8.11 6.86 18.72
N SER A 355 -9.01 7.17 17.77
CA SER A 355 -9.69 6.14 16.98
C SER A 355 -8.71 5.35 16.13
N PHE A 356 -7.76 6.04 15.49
CA PHE A 356 -6.71 5.42 14.71
C PHE A 356 -5.83 4.50 15.56
N VAL A 357 -5.29 4.99 16.68
CA VAL A 357 -4.39 4.19 17.54
C VAL A 357 -5.13 3.01 18.16
N TYR A 358 -6.41 3.15 18.48
CA TYR A 358 -7.24 2.03 18.96
C TYR A 358 -7.44 0.94 17.90
N ASP A 359 -7.73 1.32 16.66
CA ASP A 359 -7.91 0.33 15.59
C ASP A 359 -6.56 -0.28 15.19
N LEU A 360 -5.47 0.49 15.23
CA LEU A 360 -4.10 0.00 15.07
C LEU A 360 -3.75 -1.03 16.16
N ASP A 361 -4.04 -0.73 17.43
CA ASP A 361 -3.84 -1.63 18.57
C ASP A 361 -4.55 -2.99 18.38
N LYS A 362 -5.79 -2.97 17.85
CA LYS A 362 -6.50 -4.20 17.45
C LYS A 362 -5.80 -4.93 16.30
N ALA A 363 -5.39 -4.19 15.27
CA ALA A 363 -4.71 -4.77 14.13
C ALA A 363 -3.40 -5.44 14.54
N LEU A 364 -2.58 -4.80 15.39
CA LEU A 364 -1.38 -5.38 15.98
C LEU A 364 -1.71 -6.67 16.76
N SER A 365 -2.78 -6.66 17.56
CA SER A 365 -3.21 -7.86 18.30
C SER A 365 -3.58 -9.02 17.38
N ASN A 366 -4.17 -8.75 16.23
CA ASN A 366 -4.47 -9.78 15.23
C ASN A 366 -3.21 -10.24 14.50
N SER A 367 -2.33 -9.30 14.12
CA SER A 367 -1.07 -9.59 13.46
C SER A 367 -0.20 -10.54 14.29
N LEU A 368 -0.09 -10.31 15.60
CA LEU A 368 0.68 -11.18 16.48
C LEU A 368 0.19 -12.63 16.46
N LYS A 369 -1.10 -12.91 16.23
CA LYS A 369 -1.62 -14.29 16.17
C LYS A 369 -1.08 -15.07 14.97
N PHE A 370 -0.79 -14.36 13.87
CA PHE A 370 -0.21 -14.90 12.64
C PHE A 370 1.30 -15.08 12.71
N LEU A 371 1.98 -14.58 13.73
CA LEU A 371 3.44 -14.76 13.82
C LEU A 371 3.79 -16.03 14.61
N ARG A 372 4.93 -16.65 14.36
CA ARG A 372 5.52 -17.59 15.34
C ARG A 372 6.15 -16.84 16.51
N GLU A 373 6.45 -17.56 17.58
CA GLU A 373 7.25 -16.99 18.67
C GLU A 373 8.64 -16.58 18.16
N ASN A 374 9.17 -15.49 18.71
CA ASN A 374 10.45 -14.91 18.31
C ASN A 374 10.54 -14.46 16.84
N ALA A 375 9.42 -14.36 16.13
CA ALA A 375 9.41 -13.76 14.80
C ALA A 375 9.80 -12.27 14.89
N TYR A 376 10.68 -11.82 13.99
CA TYR A 376 10.98 -10.40 13.84
C TYR A 376 9.81 -9.66 13.18
N MET A 377 9.66 -8.39 13.54
CA MET A 377 8.71 -7.46 12.97
C MET A 377 9.44 -6.17 12.60
N ILE A 378 9.38 -5.80 11.33
CA ILE A 378 10.03 -4.62 10.76
C ILE A 378 8.92 -3.65 10.35
N TRP A 379 8.84 -2.55 11.09
CA TRP A 379 7.82 -1.51 10.89
C TRP A 379 8.45 -0.25 10.33
N THR A 380 8.03 0.14 9.12
CA THR A 380 8.41 1.42 8.52
C THR A 380 7.40 2.48 8.94
N LEU A 381 7.82 3.46 9.74
CA LEU A 381 6.94 4.37 10.47
C LEU A 381 7.30 5.84 10.26
N GLY A 382 6.25 6.65 10.24
CA GLY A 382 6.34 8.07 10.02
C GLY A 382 5.61 8.88 11.08
N ASN A 383 6.32 9.79 11.75
CA ASN A 383 5.74 10.65 12.79
C ASN A 383 5.02 11.86 12.18
N ARG A 384 3.72 11.71 11.93
CA ARG A 384 2.89 12.79 11.37
C ARG A 384 2.65 13.88 12.40
N ARG A 385 2.17 15.04 11.97
CA ARG A 385 1.74 16.11 12.87
C ARG A 385 0.23 16.21 12.92
N ILE A 386 -0.37 16.58 14.04
CA ILE A 386 -1.78 16.96 14.20
C ILE A 386 -1.78 18.27 14.99
N SER A 387 -2.47 19.31 14.50
CA SER A 387 -2.41 20.65 15.12
C SER A 387 -0.96 21.16 15.30
N ASP A 388 -0.09 20.86 14.33
CA ASP A 388 1.36 21.09 14.36
C ASP A 388 2.14 20.40 15.50
N ILE A 389 1.51 19.53 16.27
CA ILE A 389 2.16 18.68 17.27
C ILE A 389 2.54 17.36 16.62
N GLU A 390 3.78 16.93 16.79
CA GLU A 390 4.24 15.63 16.30
C GLU A 390 3.56 14.49 17.06
N VAL A 391 2.97 13.56 16.32
CA VAL A 391 2.46 12.29 16.81
C VAL A 391 3.61 11.29 16.75
N PRO A 392 4.16 10.84 17.89
CA PRO A 392 5.29 9.92 17.94
C PRO A 392 4.82 8.48 17.69
N LEU A 393 4.36 8.20 16.47
CA LEU A 393 3.77 6.91 16.10
C LEU A 393 4.76 5.75 16.29
N ASP A 394 6.05 5.99 16.08
CA ASP A 394 7.12 5.05 16.37
C ASP A 394 7.13 4.61 17.84
N LYS A 395 7.05 5.57 18.78
CA LYS A 395 7.01 5.29 20.23
C LYS A 395 5.67 4.66 20.64
N ILE A 396 4.56 5.18 20.12
CA ILE A 396 3.23 4.64 20.41
C ILE A 396 3.15 3.17 19.97
N LEU A 397 3.55 2.86 18.73
CA LEU A 397 3.50 1.48 18.22
C LEU A 397 4.42 0.55 19.02
N ARG A 398 5.63 1.01 19.39
CA ARG A 398 6.54 0.27 20.26
C ARG A 398 5.88 -0.08 21.60
N GLU A 399 5.36 0.92 22.32
CA GLU A 399 4.74 0.74 23.63
C GLU A 399 3.51 -0.20 23.55
N LEU A 400 2.71 -0.07 22.50
CA LEU A 400 1.60 -0.99 22.24
C LEU A 400 2.06 -2.45 22.07
N LEU A 401 3.17 -2.69 21.38
CA LEU A 401 3.74 -4.04 21.21
C LEU A 401 4.40 -4.55 22.51
N GLU A 402 5.15 -3.71 23.23
CA GLU A 402 5.76 -4.08 24.53
C GLU A 402 4.69 -4.45 25.57
N SER A 403 3.55 -3.74 25.58
CA SER A 403 2.41 -4.09 26.45
C SER A 403 1.80 -5.47 26.16
N ARG A 404 2.23 -6.15 25.09
CA ARG A 404 1.81 -7.49 24.67
C ARG A 404 2.93 -8.53 24.77
N GLY A 405 4.03 -8.19 25.44
CA GLY A 405 5.17 -9.07 25.64
C GLY A 405 6.16 -9.11 24.47
N CYS A 406 5.99 -8.27 23.44
CA CYS A 406 7.00 -8.17 22.39
C CYS A 406 8.23 -7.39 22.87
N HIS A 407 9.38 -7.72 22.31
CA HIS A 407 10.66 -7.12 22.69
C HIS A 407 11.11 -6.08 21.65
N PHE A 408 11.55 -4.92 22.12
CA PHE A 408 12.26 -3.95 21.30
C PHE A 408 13.66 -4.47 20.96
N VAL A 409 14.01 -4.46 19.67
CA VAL A 409 15.33 -4.89 19.18
C VAL A 409 16.14 -3.69 18.74
N HIS A 410 15.56 -2.84 17.88
CA HIS A 410 16.28 -1.68 17.35
C HIS A 410 15.35 -0.62 16.76
N LYS A 411 15.87 0.60 16.59
CA LYS A 411 15.25 1.66 15.80
C LYS A 411 16.31 2.33 14.91
N LEU A 412 16.07 2.35 13.61
CA LEU A 412 16.83 3.16 12.65
C LEU A 412 16.07 4.43 12.30
N GLU A 413 16.77 5.50 12.00
CA GLU A 413 16.20 6.71 11.39
C GLU A 413 16.80 6.92 10.00
N ARG A 414 15.98 7.41 9.06
CA ARG A 414 16.44 7.82 7.74
C ARG A 414 15.81 9.14 7.32
N ASP A 415 16.55 9.90 6.52
CA ASP A 415 16.00 11.07 5.85
C ASP A 415 15.19 10.69 4.60
N ILE A 416 14.21 11.54 4.25
CA ILE A 416 13.39 11.40 3.05
C ILE A 416 13.88 12.43 2.00
N PRO A 417 14.67 12.01 0.99
CA PRO A 417 15.42 12.95 0.14
C PRO A 417 14.60 13.77 -0.85
N THR A 418 13.39 13.33 -1.24
CA THR A 418 12.51 14.10 -2.15
C THR A 418 11.04 13.84 -1.85
N LYS A 419 10.27 14.90 -1.61
CA LYS A 419 8.82 14.82 -1.36
C LYS A 419 8.06 15.42 -2.55
N ARG A 420 7.12 14.67 -3.13
CA ARG A 420 6.08 15.29 -4.00
C ARG A 420 5.12 16.06 -3.09
N MET A 421 5.19 17.39 -3.10
CA MET A 421 4.22 18.25 -2.42
C MET A 421 3.52 19.18 -3.39
N ALA A 422 2.23 19.42 -3.12
CA ALA A 422 1.53 20.59 -3.63
C ALA A 422 2.03 21.84 -2.88
N ILE A 423 2.49 22.85 -3.62
CA ILE A 423 3.08 24.10 -3.10
C ILE A 423 2.13 24.85 -2.14
N ARG A 424 0.82 24.58 -2.17
CA ARG A 424 -0.23 25.29 -1.42
C ARG A 424 -0.55 24.80 0.00
N ASN A 425 0.03 23.71 0.50
CA ASN A 425 -0.23 23.18 1.86
C ASN A 425 0.95 23.40 2.83
N LYS A 426 1.44 24.64 2.98
CA LYS A 426 2.43 25.03 4.02
C LYS A 426 1.76 25.26 5.39
N ILE A 427 0.95 24.32 5.88
CA ILE A 427 0.26 24.47 7.19
C ILE A 427 0.95 23.65 8.31
N ALA A 428 1.89 22.76 7.99
CA ALA A 428 2.68 22.06 8.99
C ALA A 428 4.09 21.79 8.46
N SER A 429 5.10 21.88 9.34
CA SER A 429 6.44 21.39 9.02
C SER A 429 6.35 19.91 8.64
N THR A 430 6.87 19.56 7.47
CA THR A 430 6.69 18.21 6.94
C THR A 430 7.72 17.27 7.53
N MET A 431 7.32 16.03 7.83
CA MET A 431 8.26 14.97 8.21
C MET A 431 9.44 14.88 7.23
N GLY A 432 10.63 15.18 7.72
CA GLY A 432 11.90 14.98 7.02
C GLY A 432 12.47 13.57 7.23
N LYS A 433 11.98 12.85 8.24
CA LYS A 433 12.49 11.55 8.68
C LYS A 433 11.44 10.45 8.68
N GLU A 434 11.90 9.22 8.50
CA GLU A 434 11.15 7.97 8.69
C GLU A 434 11.93 7.10 9.69
N SER A 435 11.23 6.34 10.51
CA SER A 435 11.80 5.42 11.49
C SER A 435 11.54 3.98 11.08
N ILE A 436 12.55 3.13 11.16
CA ILE A 436 12.40 1.69 11.01
C ILE A 436 12.49 1.06 12.40
N LEU A 437 11.35 0.59 12.90
CA LEU A 437 11.26 -0.04 14.20
C LEU A 437 11.34 -1.56 14.04
N ILE A 438 12.34 -2.17 14.68
CA ILE A 438 12.53 -3.62 14.72
C ILE A 438 12.10 -4.13 16.09
N MET A 439 11.10 -5.00 16.08
CA MET A 439 10.54 -5.65 17.27
C MET A 439 10.64 -7.18 17.09
N ARG A 440 10.55 -7.93 18.18
CA ARG A 440 10.47 -9.40 18.16
C ARG A 440 9.26 -9.87 18.97
N ARG A 441 8.48 -10.81 18.42
CA ARG A 441 7.27 -11.32 19.06
C ARG A 441 7.59 -12.08 20.35
#